data_AF-A0A8B6C1B2-F1
#
_entry.id   AF-A0A8B6C1B2-F1
#
_cell.length_a   1.000
_cell.length_b   1.000
_cell.length_c   1.000
_cell.angle_alpha   90.00
_cell.angle_beta   90.00
_cell.angle_gamma   90.00
#
_symmetry.space_group_name_H-M   'P 1'
#
loop_
_entity.id
_entity.type
_entity.pdbx_description
1 polymer ?
#
loop_
_entity_poly.entity_id
_entity_poly.type
_entity_poly.pdbx_seq_one_letter_code
_entity_poly.pdbx_strand_id
1 'polypeptide(L)'
;MTEYLQSNEVAHNVFMTRGTAFGDNSKEDTIRIYVWPRAKFIGVKEEAAFNVAVVELAGHLPIKVEKLYEDLTEELIFDTVREASLPEEEYKNIKDNILKLYLS
;
A
#
# COMPACT_ATOMS: atom_id res chain seq x y z
N MET A 1 -8.62 -13.56 1.53
CA MET A 1 -8.21 -12.29 0.86
C MET A 1 -6.82 -12.43 0.28
N THR A 2 -5.78 -12.63 1.09
CA THR A 2 -4.39 -12.84 0.59
C THR A 2 -4.29 -14.06 -0.32
N GLU A 3 -5.01 -15.16 -0.03
CA GLU A 3 -5.09 -16.33 -0.92
C GLU A 3 -5.64 -15.98 -2.30
N TYR A 4 -6.72 -15.19 -2.38
CA TYR A 4 -7.26 -14.72 -3.67
C TYR A 4 -6.22 -13.89 -4.43
N LEU A 5 -5.55 -12.95 -3.75
CA LEU A 5 -4.53 -12.11 -4.37
C LEU A 5 -3.36 -12.96 -4.89
N GLN A 6 -2.92 -13.96 -4.12
CA GLN A 6 -1.87 -14.89 -4.52
C GLN A 6 -2.28 -15.74 -5.73
N SER A 7 -3.47 -16.35 -5.70
CA SER A 7 -3.96 -17.22 -6.76
C SER A 7 -4.23 -16.50 -8.08
N ASN A 8 -4.47 -15.18 -8.03
CA ASN A 8 -4.64 -14.34 -9.22
C ASN A 8 -3.37 -13.55 -9.57
N GLU A 9 -2.23 -13.90 -8.96
CA GLU A 9 -0.92 -13.25 -9.17
C GLU A 9 -0.95 -11.73 -9.00
N VAL A 10 -1.80 -11.22 -8.11
CA VAL A 10 -1.87 -9.79 -7.78
C VAL A 10 -0.78 -9.48 -6.77
N ALA A 11 0.19 -8.66 -7.17
CA ALA A 11 1.22 -8.16 -6.26
C ALA A 11 0.57 -7.35 -5.13
N HIS A 12 0.97 -7.60 -3.89
CA HIS A 12 0.36 -6.96 -2.73
C HIS A 12 1.33 -6.78 -1.57
N ASN A 13 1.12 -5.71 -0.82
CA ASN A 13 1.80 -5.43 0.44
C ASN A 13 0.85 -5.69 1.60
N VAL A 14 1.38 -6.25 2.69
CA VAL A 14 0.63 -6.44 3.95
C VAL A 14 1.36 -5.71 5.06
N PHE A 15 0.64 -4.82 5.74
CA PHE A 15 1.14 -4.11 6.92
C PHE A 15 0.24 -4.41 8.11
N MET A 16 0.84 -4.75 9.24
CA MET A 16 0.14 -5.12 10.46
C MET A 16 0.61 -4.23 11.58
N THR A 17 -0.33 -3.65 12.32
CA THR A 17 -0.03 -2.84 13.50
C THR A 17 -1.08 -3.08 14.58
N ARG A 18 -0.75 -2.73 15.84
CA ARG A 18 -1.76 -2.65 16.88
C ARG A 18 -2.58 -1.37 16.71
N GLY A 19 -3.83 -1.43 17.14
CA GLY A 19 -4.71 -0.27 17.14
C GLY A 19 -5.97 -0.56 17.92
N THR A 20 -6.86 0.43 17.97
CA THR A 20 -8.13 0.32 18.68
C THR A 20 -9.20 -0.37 17.83
N ALA A 21 -10.13 -1.10 18.44
CA ALA A 21 -11.31 -1.59 17.74
C ALA A 21 -12.14 -0.44 17.12
N PHE A 22 -12.87 -0.71 16.04
CA PHE A 22 -13.75 0.31 15.46
C PHE A 22 -14.88 0.64 16.45
N GLY A 23 -15.06 1.93 16.75
CA GLY A 23 -16.09 2.40 17.68
C GLY A 23 -15.73 2.29 19.16
N ASP A 24 -14.51 1.86 19.48
CA ASP A 24 -13.97 1.89 20.84
C ASP A 24 -12.93 3.03 20.99
N ASN A 25 -12.83 3.56 22.20
CA ASN A 25 -11.81 4.55 22.62
C ASN A 25 -10.75 3.92 23.53
N SER A 26 -10.80 2.60 23.76
CA SER A 26 -9.90 1.90 24.67
C SER A 26 -8.60 1.41 23.98
N LYS A 27 -7.79 0.64 24.73
CA LYS A 27 -6.39 0.31 24.47
C LYS A 27 -6.17 -0.37 23.10
N GLU A 28 -4.92 -0.37 22.62
CA GLU A 28 -4.47 -1.04 21.38
C GLU A 28 -4.53 -2.59 21.46
N ASP A 29 -5.71 -3.13 21.71
CA ASP A 29 -5.99 -4.56 21.87
C ASP A 29 -6.27 -5.27 20.54
N THR A 30 -6.45 -4.52 19.46
CA THR A 30 -6.82 -5.02 18.15
C THR A 30 -5.61 -5.00 17.20
N ILE A 31 -5.52 -6.00 16.33
CA ILE A 31 -4.58 -5.98 15.21
C ILE A 31 -5.28 -5.38 13.99
N ARG A 32 -4.73 -4.30 13.46
CA ARG A 32 -5.11 -3.71 12.17
C ARG A 32 -4.24 -4.29 11.09
N ILE A 33 -4.87 -4.82 10.05
CA ILE A 33 -4.19 -5.35 8.87
C ILE A 33 -4.59 -4.49 7.67
N TYR A 34 -3.59 -3.90 7.04
CA TYR A 34 -3.73 -3.17 5.79
C TYR A 34 -3.19 -4.05 4.67
N VAL A 35 -3.97 -4.19 3.61
CA VAL A 35 -3.57 -4.92 2.41
C VAL A 35 -3.68 -3.99 1.22
N TRP A 36 -2.56 -3.75 0.54
CA TRP A 36 -2.49 -2.87 -0.62
C TRP A 36 -2.13 -3.70 -1.86
N PRO A 37 -3.12 -4.03 -2.71
CA PRO A 37 -2.86 -4.46 -4.07
C PRO A 37 -2.10 -3.36 -4.82
N ARG A 38 -1.09 -3.72 -5.60
CA ARG A 38 -0.22 -2.77 -6.28
C ARG A 38 0.07 -3.19 -7.71
N ALA A 39 0.38 -2.22 -8.56
CA ALA A 39 0.85 -2.51 -9.90
C ALA A 39 2.16 -3.30 -9.83
N LYS A 40 2.29 -4.32 -10.70
CA LYS A 40 3.55 -5.05 -10.87
C LYS A 40 4.59 -4.08 -11.41
N PHE A 41 5.72 -3.97 -10.72
CA PHE A 41 6.84 -3.14 -11.17
C PHE A 41 7.94 -4.03 -11.73
N ILE A 42 8.38 -3.75 -12.97
CA ILE A 42 9.49 -4.45 -13.64
C ILE A 42 10.56 -3.40 -13.95
N GLY A 43 11.64 -3.36 -13.17
CA GLY A 43 12.78 -2.44 -13.36
C GLY A 43 13.37 -1.89 -12.06
N VAL A 44 14.36 -1.00 -12.17
CA VAL A 44 14.91 -0.19 -11.07
C VAL A 44 14.52 1.26 -11.35
N LYS A 45 13.87 1.95 -10.40
CA LYS A 45 13.72 3.41 -10.47
C LYS A 45 15.01 4.04 -9.97
N GLU A 46 15.96 4.31 -10.87
CA GLU A 46 17.23 4.93 -10.49
C GLU A 46 17.06 6.38 -9.99
N GLU A 47 15.91 7.01 -10.24
CA GLU A 47 15.68 8.44 -9.95
C GLU A 47 14.63 8.73 -8.86
N ALA A 48 13.96 7.72 -8.29
CA ALA A 48 12.95 7.97 -7.26
C ALA A 48 13.59 8.25 -5.89
N ALA A 49 13.10 9.26 -5.17
CA ALA A 49 13.58 9.61 -3.82
C ALA A 49 13.42 8.47 -2.81
N PHE A 50 12.43 7.60 -3.01
CA PHE A 50 12.18 6.39 -2.24
C PHE A 50 11.52 5.31 -3.11
N ASN A 51 11.68 4.04 -2.72
CA ASN A 51 11.00 2.93 -3.35
C ASN A 51 9.69 2.66 -2.62
N VAL A 52 8.55 2.72 -3.32
CA VAL A 52 7.26 2.36 -2.72
C VAL A 52 7.24 0.87 -2.44
N ALA A 53 7.41 0.48 -1.18
CA ALA A 53 7.25 -0.88 -0.69
C ALA A 53 6.09 -0.90 0.33
N VAL A 54 6.35 -1.27 1.59
CA VAL A 54 5.32 -1.47 2.61
C VAL A 54 5.25 -0.30 3.58
N VAL A 55 6.40 0.19 4.05
CA VAL A 55 6.46 1.22 5.10
C VAL A 55 6.16 2.61 4.54
N GLU A 56 6.41 2.83 3.25
CA GLU A 56 6.07 4.05 2.52
C GLU A 56 4.56 4.23 2.40
N LEU A 57 3.82 3.14 2.18
CA LEU A 57 2.36 3.15 2.21
C LEU A 57 1.80 3.37 3.61
N ALA A 58 2.62 3.11 4.65
CA ALA A 58 2.33 3.46 6.04
C ALA A 58 2.85 4.86 6.44
N GLY A 59 3.33 5.67 5.50
CA GLY A 59 3.76 7.06 5.71
C GLY A 59 5.24 7.26 6.05
N HIS A 60 6.07 6.22 6.00
CA HIS A 60 7.51 6.34 6.24
C HIS A 60 8.25 6.62 4.93
N LEU A 61 9.01 7.71 4.82
CA LEU A 61 9.69 8.08 3.58
C LEU A 61 11.21 7.94 3.74
N PRO A 62 11.79 6.74 3.59
CA PRO A 62 13.23 6.54 3.71
C PRO A 62 13.94 7.10 2.47
N ILE A 63 14.46 8.32 2.60
CA ILE A 63 15.19 9.02 1.54
C ILE A 63 16.69 8.84 1.78
N LYS A 64 17.40 8.33 0.78
CA LYS A 64 18.82 7.96 0.90
C LYS A 64 19.79 9.00 0.37
N VAL A 65 19.30 9.98 -0.38
CA VAL A 65 20.10 11.01 -1.04
C VAL A 65 19.69 12.36 -0.46
N GLU A 66 20.62 13.08 0.13
CA GLU A 66 20.40 14.38 0.79
C GLU A 66 19.68 15.37 -0.12
N LYS A 67 20.15 15.54 -1.37
CA LYS A 67 19.49 16.41 -2.34
C LYS A 67 18.03 16.03 -2.59
N LEU A 68 17.72 14.74 -2.73
CA LEU A 68 16.35 14.28 -2.92
C LEU A 68 15.49 14.46 -1.67
N TYR A 69 16.09 14.53 -0.49
CA TYR A 69 15.40 14.86 0.76
C TYR A 69 15.05 16.35 0.81
N GLU A 70 16.00 17.21 0.44
CA GLU A 70 15.79 18.67 0.40
C GLU A 70 14.78 19.10 -0.66
N ASP A 71 14.79 18.44 -1.83
CA ASP A 71 13.92 18.76 -2.96
C ASP A 71 12.55 18.05 -2.88
N LEU A 72 12.30 17.21 -1.87
CA LEU A 72 11.07 16.42 -1.78
C LEU A 72 9.86 17.31 -1.47
N THR A 73 8.81 17.17 -2.27
CA THR A 73 7.52 17.83 -2.05
C THR A 73 6.42 16.80 -1.83
N GLU A 74 5.30 17.22 -1.21
CA GLU A 74 4.10 16.37 -1.09
C GLU A 74 3.60 15.90 -2.46
N GLU A 75 3.62 16.77 -3.47
CA GLU A 75 3.23 16.43 -4.85
C GLU A 75 4.07 15.28 -5.41
N LEU A 76 5.39 15.34 -5.26
CA LEU A 76 6.30 14.25 -5.69
C LEU A 76 6.04 12.95 -4.93
N ILE A 77 5.71 13.02 -3.64
CA ILE A 77 5.34 11.85 -2.84
C ILE A 77 4.04 11.23 -3.39
N PHE A 78 3.01 12.04 -3.64
CA PHE A 78 1.73 11.58 -4.16
C PHE A 78 1.88 10.93 -5.53
N ASP A 79 2.64 11.54 -6.44
CA ASP A 79 2.87 10.98 -7.77
C ASP A 79 3.64 9.66 -7.69
N THR A 80 4.68 9.59 -6.85
CA THR A 80 5.45 8.35 -6.62
C THR A 80 4.56 7.21 -6.10
N VAL A 81 3.66 7.50 -5.15
CA VAL A 81 2.70 6.52 -4.61
C VAL A 81 1.64 6.15 -5.65
N ARG A 82 1.15 7.11 -6.44
CA ARG A 82 0.16 6.89 -7.49
C ARG A 82 0.69 5.95 -8.57
N GLU A 83 1.95 6.10 -8.97
CA GLU A 83 2.60 5.20 -9.93
C GLU A 83 2.69 3.75 -9.44
N ALA A 84 2.72 3.52 -8.13
CA ALA A 84 2.71 2.19 -7.54
C ALA A 84 1.29 1.63 -7.35
N SER A 85 0.27 2.46 -7.52
CA SER A 85 -1.13 2.10 -7.34
C SER A 85 -1.67 1.36 -8.55
N LEU A 86 -2.65 0.47 -8.34
CA LEU A 86 -3.38 -0.14 -9.44
C LEU A 86 -4.24 0.90 -10.17
N PRO A 87 -4.51 0.70 -11.47
CA PRO A 87 -5.61 1.40 -12.14
C PRO A 87 -6.92 1.22 -11.37
N GLU A 88 -7.75 2.27 -11.33
CA GLU A 88 -8.97 2.29 -10.52
C GLU A 88 -9.93 1.14 -10.85
N GLU A 89 -10.10 0.84 -12.14
CA GLU A 89 -10.95 -0.26 -12.60
C GLU A 89 -10.45 -1.63 -12.12
N GLU A 90 -9.13 -1.85 -12.18
CA GLU A 90 -8.51 -3.11 -11.73
C GLU A 90 -8.67 -3.27 -10.22
N TYR A 91 -8.42 -2.20 -9.46
CA TYR A 91 -8.65 -2.17 -8.02
C TYR A 91 -10.11 -2.49 -7.67
N LYS A 92 -11.06 -1.87 -8.37
CA LYS A 92 -12.49 -2.09 -8.16
C LYS A 92 -12.88 -3.55 -8.43
N ASN A 93 -12.40 -4.12 -9.54
CA ASN A 93 -12.65 -5.52 -9.88
C ASN A 93 -12.11 -6.48 -8.82
N ILE A 94 -10.88 -6.26 -8.35
CA ILE A 94 -10.27 -7.05 -7.27
C ILE A 94 -11.10 -6.94 -5.98
N LYS A 95 -11.48 -5.71 -5.61
CA LYS A 95 -12.28 -5.44 -4.41
C LYS A 95 -13.63 -6.17 -4.47
N ASP A 96 -14.34 -6.05 -5.59
CA ASP A 96 -15.65 -6.67 -5.77
C ASP A 96 -15.56 -8.20 -5.73
N ASN A 97 -14.52 -8.79 -6.31
CA ASN A 97 -14.28 -10.22 -6.24
C ASN A 97 -13.94 -10.70 -4.83
N ILE A 98 -13.13 -9.95 -4.08
CA ILE A 98 -12.84 -10.27 -2.68
C ILE A 98 -14.12 -10.19 -1.85
N LEU A 99 -14.95 -9.15 -2.02
CA LEU A 99 -16.20 -9.00 -1.27
C LEU A 99 -17.17 -10.17 -1.50
N LYS A 100 -17.27 -10.67 -2.74
CA LYS A 100 -18.10 -11.85 -3.07
C LYS A 100 -17.70 -13.10 -2.29
N LEU A 101 -16.43 -13.26 -1.93
CA LEU A 101 -15.93 -14.40 -1.15
C LEU A 101 -16.41 -14.39 0.31
N TYR A 102 -16.83 -13.24 0.84
CA TYR A 102 -17.17 -13.06 2.26
C TYR A 102 -18.61 -12.61 2.51
N LEU A 103 -19.34 -12.26 1.45
CA LEU A 103 -20.74 -11.83 1.50
C LEU A 103 -21.71 -12.84 0.85
N SER A 104 -21.24 -14.05 0.55
CA SER A 104 -22.05 -15.22 0.15
C SER A 104 -22.34 -16.12 1.35
#